data_AF-A0A846XT41-F1
#
_entry.id   AF-A0A846XT41-F1
#
_cell.length_a   1.000
_cell.length_b   1.000
_cell.length_c   1.000
_cell.angle_alpha   90.00
_cell.angle_beta   90.00
_cell.angle_gamma   90.00
#
_symmetry.space_group_name_H-M   'P 1'
#
loop_
_entity.id
_entity.type
_entity.pdbx_description
1 polymer ?
#
loop_
_entity_poly.entity_id
_entity_poly.type
_entity_poly.pdbx_seq_one_letter_code
_entity_poly.pdbx_strand_id
1 'polypeptide(L)'
;MSDTTELEKLSSKELHDRAVGYAVRHGDVKFLWRLLEQIPAAQAAAGEVGESEAEIKYVVPLLDDYVHAGEGKIADVLRPMYIDYLRGRD
;
A
#
# COMPACT_ATOMS: atom_id res chain seq x y z
N MET A 1 -17.57 -5.33 16.00
CA MET A 1 -16.54 -6.39 15.92
C MET A 1 -17.14 -7.49 15.09
N SER A 2 -16.55 -7.81 13.94
CA SER A 2 -16.97 -8.95 13.13
C SER A 2 -16.63 -10.23 13.91
N ASP A 3 -17.54 -11.20 13.94
CA ASP A 3 -17.25 -12.52 14.52
C ASP A 3 -16.27 -13.26 13.60
N THR A 4 -15.20 -13.84 14.16
CA THR A 4 -14.17 -14.56 13.38
C THR A 4 -14.81 -15.66 12.54
N THR A 5 -15.80 -16.36 13.09
CA THR A 5 -16.52 -17.44 12.39
C THR A 5 -17.33 -16.91 11.19
N GLU A 6 -17.79 -15.66 11.22
CA GLU A 6 -18.46 -15.04 10.08
C GLU A 6 -17.47 -14.58 9.01
N LEU A 7 -16.24 -14.22 9.39
CA LEU A 7 -15.18 -13.86 8.45
C LEU A 7 -14.63 -15.09 7.72
N GLU A 8 -14.47 -16.23 8.41
CA GLU A 8 -13.97 -17.47 7.81
C GLU A 8 -14.88 -18.06 6.74
N LYS A 9 -16.16 -17.69 6.74
CA LYS A 9 -17.14 -18.10 5.71
C LYS A 9 -17.00 -17.32 4.40
N LEU A 10 -16.28 -16.20 4.40
CA LEU A 10 -16.13 -15.34 3.25
C LEU A 10 -15.06 -15.88 2.31
N SER A 11 -15.24 -15.64 1.01
CA SER A 11 -14.17 -15.88 0.05
C SER A 11 -12.97 -14.96 0.28
N SER A 12 -11.77 -15.38 -0.14
CA SER A 12 -10.56 -14.56 -0.07
C SER A 12 -10.73 -13.19 -0.75
N LYS A 13 -11.52 -13.15 -1.84
CA LYS A 13 -11.85 -11.91 -2.54
C LYS A 13 -12.72 -10.98 -1.68
N GLU A 14 -13.76 -11.50 -1.05
CA GLU A 14 -14.63 -10.69 -0.18
C GLU A 14 -13.88 -10.19 1.06
N LEU A 15 -12.99 -11.01 1.62
CA LEU A 15 -12.09 -10.58 2.70
C LEU A 15 -11.17 -9.45 2.27
N HIS A 16 -10.55 -9.58 1.09
CA HIS A 16 -9.70 -8.55 0.51
C HIS A 16 -10.47 -7.24 0.29
N ASP A 17 -11.60 -7.30 -0.40
CA ASP A 17 -12.41 -6.12 -0.74
C ASP A 17 -12.90 -5.40 0.54
N ARG A 18 -13.30 -6.16 1.57
CA ARG A 18 -13.70 -5.58 2.87
C ARG A 18 -12.52 -4.98 3.62
N ALA A 19 -11.38 -5.68 3.69
CA ALA A 19 -10.20 -5.20 4.41
C ALA A 19 -9.61 -3.93 3.77
N VAL A 20 -9.42 -3.94 2.44
CA VAL A 20 -8.94 -2.78 1.68
C VAL A 20 -9.95 -1.64 1.73
N GLY A 21 -11.24 -1.92 1.52
CA GLY A 21 -12.29 -0.91 1.58
C GLY A 21 -12.38 -0.25 2.97
N TYR A 22 -12.23 -1.03 4.04
CA TYR A 22 -12.17 -0.47 5.39
C TYR A 22 -10.93 0.40 5.58
N ALA A 23 -9.74 -0.07 5.19
CA ALA A 23 -8.49 0.67 5.34
C ALA A 23 -8.50 2.00 4.56
N VAL A 24 -8.98 2.00 3.31
CA VAL A 24 -9.09 3.22 2.49
C VAL A 24 -10.05 4.23 3.13
N ARG A 25 -11.23 3.79 3.60
CA ARG A 25 -12.21 4.69 4.23
C ARG A 25 -11.71 5.31 5.53
N HIS A 26 -10.85 4.62 6.26
CA HIS A 26 -10.31 5.09 7.54
C HIS A 26 -8.90 5.70 7.41
N GLY A 27 -8.33 5.75 6.21
CA GLY A 27 -6.96 6.23 5.98
C GLY A 27 -5.89 5.37 6.66
N ASP A 28 -6.10 4.06 6.79
CA ASP A 28 -5.12 3.13 7.38
C ASP A 28 -4.01 2.79 6.38
N VAL A 29 -3.15 3.77 6.14
CA VAL A 29 -1.98 3.66 5.25
C VAL A 29 -1.03 2.56 5.73
N LYS A 30 -0.94 2.32 7.05
CA LYS A 30 -0.09 1.29 7.64
C LYS A 30 -0.53 -0.12 7.24
N PHE A 31 -1.84 -0.41 7.27
CA PHE A 31 -2.37 -1.68 6.79
C PHE A 31 -2.12 -1.86 5.29
N LEU A 32 -2.41 -0.83 4.49
CA LEU A 32 -2.25 -0.90 3.03
C LEU A 32 -0.78 -1.11 2.63
N TRP A 33 0.14 -0.44 3.33
CA TRP A 33 1.58 -0.63 3.17
C TRP A 33 2.00 -2.07 3.47
N ARG A 34 1.58 -2.60 4.63
CA ARG A 34 1.85 -3.99 5.01
C ARG A 34 1.28 -4.98 3.99
N LEU A 35 0.10 -4.73 3.44
CA LEU A 35 -0.50 -5.60 2.43
C LEU A 35 0.36 -5.65 1.16
N LEU A 36 0.86 -4.51 0.69
CA LEU A 36 1.76 -4.42 -0.47
C LEU A 36 3.07 -5.19 -0.25
N GLU A 37 3.70 -5.03 0.91
CA GLU A 37 4.94 -5.73 1.27
C GLU A 37 4.80 -7.26 1.30
N GLN A 38 3.60 -7.78 1.56
CA GLN A 38 3.35 -9.23 1.62
C GLN A 38 3.12 -9.87 0.24
N ILE A 39 2.86 -9.08 -0.81
CA ILE A 39 2.57 -9.62 -2.15
C ILE A 39 3.72 -10.50 -2.68
N PRO A 40 5.01 -10.09 -2.63
CA PRO A 40 6.10 -10.93 -3.13
C PRO A 40 6.17 -12.30 -2.43
N ALA A 41 6.02 -12.33 -1.11
CA ALA A 41 6.01 -13.58 -0.35
C ALA A 41 4.79 -14.46 -0.70
N ALA A 42 3.62 -13.83 -0.91
CA ALA A 42 2.40 -14.54 -1.32
C ALA A 42 2.52 -15.13 -2.73
N GLN A 43 3.13 -14.42 -3.68
CA GLN A 43 3.39 -14.91 -5.04
C GLN A 43 4.37 -16.08 -5.06
N ALA A 44 5.46 -15.98 -4.30
CA ALA A 44 6.41 -17.07 -4.13
C ALA A 44 5.73 -18.32 -3.55
N ALA A 45 4.85 -18.14 -2.56
CA ALA A 45 4.07 -19.25 -1.98
C ALA A 45 3.02 -19.83 -2.96
N ALA A 46 2.47 -19.01 -3.85
CA ALA A 46 1.53 -19.43 -4.89
C ALA A 46 2.21 -20.12 -6.09
N GLY A 47 3.55 -20.10 -6.19
CA GLY A 47 4.29 -20.65 -7.33
C GLY A 47 4.28 -19.77 -8.58
N GLU A 48 3.83 -18.52 -8.48
CA GLU A 48 3.72 -17.57 -9.59
C GLU A 48 4.99 -16.71 -9.74
N VAL A 49 6.13 -17.39 -9.92
CA VAL A 49 7.47 -16.76 -9.96
C VAL A 49 7.80 -16.14 -11.33
N GLY A 50 7.02 -16.45 -12.38
CA GLY A 50 7.46 -16.36 -13.78
C GLY A 50 7.38 -15.00 -14.49
N GLU A 51 6.33 -14.19 -14.28
CA GLU A 51 6.13 -12.97 -15.11
C GLU A 51 5.76 -11.69 -14.31
N SER A 52 5.41 -11.79 -13.02
CA SER A 52 5.01 -10.63 -12.20
C SER A 52 6.00 -10.24 -11.10
N GLU A 53 7.01 -11.07 -10.80
CA GLU A 53 7.97 -10.78 -9.73
C GLU A 53 8.84 -9.56 -10.04
N ALA A 54 9.27 -9.41 -11.29
CA ALA A 54 10.12 -8.30 -11.69
C ALA A 54 9.37 -6.96 -11.53
N GLU A 55 8.14 -6.87 -12.04
CA GLU A 55 7.34 -5.64 -11.99
C GLU A 55 7.00 -5.22 -10.55
N ILE A 56 6.57 -6.16 -9.71
CA ILE A 56 6.25 -5.86 -8.30
C ILE A 56 7.51 -5.49 -7.51
N LYS A 57 8.64 -6.12 -7.81
CA LYS A 57 9.93 -5.78 -7.19
C LYS A 57 10.39 -4.35 -7.49
N TYR A 58 9.94 -3.75 -8.60
CA TYR A 58 10.23 -2.35 -8.92
C TYR A 58 9.18 -1.36 -8.39
N VAL A 59 7.90 -1.75 -8.34
CA VAL A 59 6.81 -0.85 -7.94
C VAL A 59 6.78 -0.61 -6.42
N VAL A 60 7.06 -1.65 -5.60
CA VAL A 60 7.00 -1.51 -4.13
C VAL A 60 8.03 -0.49 -3.59
N PRO A 61 9.32 -0.51 -4.00
CA PRO A 61 10.29 0.50 -3.57
C PRO A 61 9.92 1.92 -3.97
N LEU A 62 9.32 2.11 -5.15
CA LEU A 62 8.89 3.44 -5.61
C LEU A 62 7.75 4.01 -4.74
N LEU A 63 6.82 3.14 -4.30
CA LEU A 63 5.76 3.52 -3.38
C LEU A 63 6.31 3.79 -1.97
N ASP A 64 7.35 3.06 -1.55
CA ASP A 64 8.05 3.30 -0.27
C ASP A 64 8.70 4.67 -0.26
N ASP A 65 9.46 4.99 -1.31
CA ASP A 65 10.11 6.29 -1.51
C ASP A 65 9.08 7.42 -1.51
N TYR A 66 7.89 7.21 -2.09
CA TYR A 66 6.82 8.20 -2.09
C TYR A 66 6.25 8.47 -0.69
N VAL A 67 6.04 7.42 0.12
CA VAL A 67 5.55 7.57 1.51
C VAL A 67 6.59 8.28 2.38
N HIS A 68 7.86 7.94 2.21
CA HIS A 68 8.97 8.53 2.97
C HIS A 68 9.52 9.83 2.33
N ALA A 69 8.94 10.30 1.23
CA ALA A 69 9.39 11.51 0.54
C ALA A 69 9.36 12.77 1.42
N GLY A 70 8.55 12.77 2.48
CA GLY A 70 8.47 13.82 3.49
C GLY A 70 9.56 13.75 4.57
N GLU A 71 10.49 12.79 4.50
CA GLU A 71 11.56 12.60 5.48
C GLU A 71 12.96 12.96 4.95
N GLY A 72 13.83 13.41 5.85
CA GLY A 72 15.26 13.62 5.59
C GLY A 72 15.58 14.58 4.44
N LYS A 73 16.72 14.37 3.78
CA LYS A 73 17.24 15.27 2.72
C LYS A 73 16.35 15.33 1.48
N ILE A 74 15.54 14.29 1.23
CA ILE A 74 14.61 14.24 0.09
C ILE A 74 13.47 15.24 0.32
N ALA A 75 12.94 15.31 1.55
CA ALA A 75 11.91 16.28 1.93
C ALA A 75 12.35 17.73 1.71
N ASP A 76 13.61 18.04 2.05
CA ASP A 76 14.19 19.37 1.85
C ASP A 76 14.27 19.74 0.38
N VAL A 77 14.60 18.77 -0.49
CA VAL A 77 14.64 18.95 -1.95
C VAL A 77 13.23 19.14 -2.53
N LEU A 78 12.22 18.42 -2.01
CA LEU A 78 10.83 18.50 -2.46
C LEU A 78 10.08 19.72 -1.90
N ARG A 79 10.64 20.42 -0.91
CA ARG A 79 10.01 21.58 -0.23
C ARG A 79 9.43 22.64 -1.18
N PRO A 80 10.12 23.08 -2.26
CA PRO A 80 9.54 24.06 -3.18
C PRO A 80 8.24 23.57 -3.84
N MET A 81 8.19 22.30 -4.26
CA MET A 81 7.01 21.69 -4.86
C MET A 81 5.82 21.67 -3.88
N TYR A 82 6.07 21.32 -2.61
CA TYR A 82 5.04 21.32 -1.57
C TYR A 82 4.47 22.72 -1.32
N ILE A 83 5.34 23.75 -1.30
CA ILE A 83 4.93 25.14 -1.11
C ILE A 83 4.05 25.61 -2.27
N ASP A 84 4.44 25.32 -3.52
CA ASP A 84 3.67 25.71 -4.70
C ASP A 84 2.28 25.05 -4.73
N TYR A 85 2.23 23.76 -4.38
CA TYR A 85 0.97 23.01 -4.26
C TYR A 85 0.02 23.60 -3.20
N LEU A 86 0.54 23.98 -2.04
CA LEU A 86 -0.26 24.55 -0.96
C LEU A 86 -0.74 25.97 -1.26
N ARG A 87 0.04 26.76 -2.02
CA ARG A 87 -0.34 28.11 -2.45
C ARG A 87 -1.42 28.13 -3.54
N GLY A 88 -1.47 27.11 -4.39
CA GLY A 88 -2.50 26.97 -5.42
C GLY A 88 -3.84 26.44 -4.91
N ARG A 89 -4.01 26.33 -3.60
CA ARG A 89 -5.17 25.72 -2.93
C ARG A 89 -6.04 26.72 -2.14
N ASP A 90 -5.79 28.02 -2.29
CA ASP A 90 -6.67 29.10 -1.81
C ASP A 90 -7.92 29.24 -2.69
#